data_AF-F5S5C2-F1
#
_entry.id   AF-F5S5C2-F1
#
_cell.length_a   1.000
_cell.length_b   1.000
_cell.length_c   1.000
_cell.angle_alpha   90.00
_cell.angle_beta   90.00
_cell.angle_gamma   90.00
#
_symmetry.space_group_name_H-M   'P 1'
#
loop_
_entity.id
_entity.type
_entity.pdbx_description
1 polymer ?
#
loop_
_entity_poly.entity_id
_entity_poly.type
_entity_poly.pdbx_seq_one_letter_code
_entity_poly.pdbx_strand_id
1 'polypeptide(L)'
;MSAINFNIRMDKSLKERAFPVIESYGLTPAQAVKLFFNQIATTQTIPISFEHNVNRIPNAITRKAIEDAESEFETAKRYKTVEEAIAAMQELAK
;
A
#
# COMPACT_ATOMS: atom_id res chain seq x y z
N MET A 1 6.62 -20.25 18.56
CA MET A 1 6.64 -19.40 17.34
C MET A 1 7.75 -19.90 16.43
N SER A 2 7.43 -20.25 15.19
CA SER A 2 8.44 -20.57 14.17
C SER A 2 9.15 -19.27 13.78
N ALA A 3 10.48 -19.26 13.90
CA ALA A 3 11.30 -18.13 13.45
C ALA A 3 11.59 -18.32 11.96
N ILE A 4 11.20 -17.34 11.14
CA ILE A 4 11.51 -17.30 9.72
C ILE A 4 12.68 -16.33 9.47
N ASN A 5 13.59 -16.69 8.57
CA ASN A 5 14.68 -15.81 8.16
C ASN A 5 14.21 -14.92 7.00
N PHE A 6 14.40 -13.61 7.14
CA PHE A 6 14.09 -12.62 6.11
C PHE A 6 15.39 -11.93 5.66
N ASN A 7 15.76 -12.12 4.40
CA ASN A 7 16.94 -11.51 3.80
C ASN A 7 16.52 -10.43 2.80
N ILE A 8 17.02 -9.21 2.99
CA ILE A 8 16.74 -8.07 2.12
C ILE A 8 18.04 -7.68 1.42
N ARG A 9 18.03 -7.65 0.09
CA ARG A 9 19.12 -7.04 -0.67
C ARG A 9 19.04 -5.51 -0.53
N MET A 10 20.16 -4.87 -0.19
CA MET A 10 20.23 -3.42 -0.09
C MET A 10 21.52 -2.90 -0.69
N ASP A 11 21.47 -1.68 -1.23
CA ASP A 11 22.64 -0.98 -1.72
C ASP A 11 23.57 -0.60 -0.57
N LYS A 12 24.88 -0.65 -0.84
CA LYS A 12 25.92 -0.30 0.15
C LYS A 12 25.76 1.13 0.67
N SER A 13 25.45 2.08 -0.21
CA SER A 13 25.23 3.49 0.15
C SER A 13 23.98 3.70 1.03
N LEU A 14 22.96 2.85 0.89
CA LEU A 14 21.78 2.91 1.75
C LEU A 14 22.12 2.38 3.15
N LYS A 15 22.86 1.26 3.22
CA LYS A 15 23.34 0.69 4.48
C LYS A 15 24.14 1.71 5.29
N GLU A 16 25.14 2.32 4.67
CA GLU A 16 26.05 3.27 5.31
C GLU A 16 25.34 4.52 5.86
N ARG A 17 24.24 4.95 5.22
CA ARG A 17 23.43 6.09 5.71
C ARG A 17 22.42 5.70 6.78
N ALA A 18 21.79 4.53 6.66
CA ALA A 18 20.68 4.14 7.54
C ALA A 18 21.15 3.52 8.86
N PHE A 19 22.23 2.73 8.85
CA PHE A 19 22.65 1.97 10.03
C PHE A 19 23.11 2.87 11.18
N PRO A 20 23.93 3.92 10.97
CA PRO A 20 24.32 4.83 12.05
C PRO A 20 23.14 5.53 12.71
N VAL A 21 22.09 5.84 11.94
CA VAL A 21 20.87 6.46 12.48
C VAL A 21 20.11 5.46 13.36
N ILE A 22 19.98 4.21 12.92
CA ILE A 22 19.30 3.17 13.73
C ILE A 22 20.08 2.91 15.02
N GLU A 23 21.41 2.84 14.93
CA GLU A 23 22.31 2.64 16.07
C GLU A 23 22.29 3.84 17.03
N SER A 24 22.11 5.08 16.54
CA SER A 24 21.99 6.25 17.40
C SER A 24 20.74 6.24 18.27
N TYR A 25 19.71 5.49 17.89
CA TYR A 25 18.54 5.21 18.73
C TYR A 25 18.73 3.99 19.66
N GLY A 26 19.93 3.39 19.69
CA GLY A 26 20.23 2.21 20.50
C GLY A 26 19.58 0.92 19.99
N LEU A 27 19.18 0.90 18.71
CA LEU A 27 18.54 -0.25 18.08
C LEU A 27 19.51 -0.96 17.13
N THR A 28 19.31 -2.26 16.95
CA THR A 28 19.91 -2.98 15.82
C THR A 28 19.03 -2.83 14.57
N PRO A 29 19.61 -2.91 13.36
CA PRO A 29 18.85 -2.88 12.11
C PRO A 29 17.70 -3.91 12.07
N ALA A 30 17.95 -5.12 12.58
CA ALA A 30 16.92 -6.16 12.66
C ALA A 30 15.76 -5.78 13.60
N GLN A 31 16.04 -5.12 14.73
CA GLN A 31 15.00 -4.63 15.62
C GLN A 31 14.18 -3.51 14.97
N ALA A 32 14.82 -2.56 14.29
CA ALA A 32 14.13 -1.49 13.57
C ALA A 32 13.18 -2.05 12.49
N VAL A 33 13.63 -3.03 11.71
CA VAL A 33 12.79 -3.69 10.69
C VAL A 33 11.61 -4.45 11.32
N LYS A 34 11.83 -5.12 12.47
CA LYS A 34 10.72 -5.77 13.21
C LYS A 34 9.70 -4.76 13.72
N LEU A 35 10.14 -3.62 14.27
CA LEU A 35 9.24 -2.54 14.70
C LEU A 35 8.44 -1.99 13.53
N PHE A 36 9.08 -1.80 12.37
CA PHE A 36 8.42 -1.37 11.15
C PHE A 36 7.31 -2.35 10.72
N PHE A 37 7.58 -3.67 10.71
CA PHE A 37 6.57 -4.66 10.38
C PHE A 37 5.45 -4.76 11.43
N ASN A 38 5.78 -4.63 12.72
CA ASN A 38 4.77 -4.60 13.78
C ASN A 38 3.84 -3.40 13.64
N GLN A 39 4.39 -2.23 13.27
CA GLN A 39 3.59 -1.05 13.00
C GLN A 39 2.64 -1.29 11.83
N ILE A 40 3.13 -1.85 10.70
CA ILE A 40 2.28 -2.21 9.56
C ILE A 40 1.17 -3.18 9.96
N ALA A 41 1.51 -4.23 10.73
CA ALA A 41 0.52 -5.21 11.17
C ALA A 41 -0.55 -4.60 12.09
N THR A 42 -0.16 -3.61 12.90
CA THR A 42 -1.05 -2.95 13.86
C THR A 42 -1.95 -1.91 13.19
N THR A 43 -1.38 -1.06 12.33
CA THR A 43 -2.12 0.04 11.71
C THR A 43 -2.76 -0.32 10.39
N GLN A 44 -2.40 -1.49 9.82
CA GLN A 44 -2.77 -1.89 8.46
C GLN A 44 -2.37 -0.85 7.39
N THR A 45 -1.40 0.01 7.71
CA THR A 45 -0.91 1.09 6.86
C THR A 45 0.61 1.10 6.85
N ILE A 46 1.20 1.61 5.78
CA ILE A 46 2.65 1.75 5.70
C ILE A 46 3.04 3.04 6.44
N PRO A 47 3.85 2.98 7.52
CA PRO A 47 4.15 4.12 8.38
C PRO A 47 5.29 4.98 7.81
N ILE A 48 5.19 5.35 6.54
CA ILE A 48 6.08 6.31 5.89
C ILE A 48 5.25 7.42 5.26
N SER A 49 5.83 8.60 5.22
CA SER A 49 5.23 9.73 4.52
C SER A 49 5.35 9.52 3.01
N PHE A 50 4.21 9.47 2.32
CA PHE A 50 4.14 9.47 0.85
C PHE A 50 4.10 10.88 0.26
N GLU A 51 4.43 11.93 1.04
CA GLU A 51 4.36 13.34 0.61
C GLU A 51 5.26 13.64 -0.59
N HIS A 52 6.29 12.83 -0.84
CA HIS A 52 7.14 12.93 -2.03
C HIS A 52 6.44 12.45 -3.32
N ASN A 53 5.35 11.69 -3.21
CA ASN A 53 4.46 11.35 -4.31
C ASN A 53 3.33 12.38 -4.39
N VAL A 54 3.67 13.62 -4.76
CA VAL A 54 2.72 14.73 -4.96
C VAL A 54 1.55 14.34 -5.87
N ASN A 55 1.79 13.42 -6.82
CA ASN A 55 0.80 12.98 -7.79
C ASN A 55 -0.03 11.75 -7.38
N ARG A 56 0.16 11.19 -6.16
CA ARG A 56 -0.56 10.00 -5.64
C ARG A 56 -0.81 8.93 -6.70
N ILE A 57 0.22 8.55 -7.45
CA ILE A 57 0.08 7.69 -8.63
C ILE A 57 -0.53 6.35 -8.18
N PRO A 58 -1.76 6.02 -8.61
CA PRO A 58 -2.38 4.77 -8.24
C PRO A 58 -1.56 3.59 -8.76
N ASN A 59 -1.67 2.43 -8.10
CA ASN A 59 -1.03 1.22 -8.60
C ASN A 59 -1.58 0.86 -10.00
N ALA A 60 -0.86 0.00 -10.73
CA ALA A 60 -1.22 -0.33 -12.12
C ALA A 60 -2.65 -0.89 -12.27
N ILE A 61 -3.12 -1.64 -11.27
CA ILE A 61 -4.47 -2.22 -11.26
C ILE A 61 -5.52 -1.10 -11.15
N THR A 62 -5.32 -0.17 -10.21
CA THR A 62 -6.23 0.97 -10.02
C THR A 62 -6.23 1.90 -11.24
N ARG A 63 -5.08 2.14 -11.89
CA ARG A 63 -5.06 2.94 -13.13
C ARG A 63 -5.87 2.29 -14.24
N LYS A 64 -5.69 0.99 -14.44
CA LYS A 64 -6.46 0.23 -15.45
C LYS A 64 -7.96 0.29 -15.15
N ALA A 65 -8.35 0.11 -13.89
CA ALA A 65 -9.76 0.20 -13.50
C ALA A 65 -10.36 1.60 -13.75
N ILE A 66 -9.57 2.67 -13.60
CA ILE A 66 -10.00 4.03 -13.93
C ILE A 66 -10.17 4.20 -15.45
N GLU A 67 -9.20 3.73 -16.25
CA GLU A 67 -9.28 3.77 -17.72
C GLU A 67 -10.49 2.97 -18.25
N ASP A 68 -10.70 1.76 -17.73
CA ASP A 68 -11.85 0.93 -18.04
C ASP A 68 -13.16 1.67 -17.68
N ALA A 69 -13.25 2.25 -16.48
CA ALA A 69 -14.42 3.01 -16.05
C ALA A 69 -14.68 4.29 -16.88
N GLU A 70 -13.64 5.02 -17.30
CA GLU A 70 -13.76 6.19 -18.17
C GLU A 70 -14.24 5.80 -19.57
N SER A 71 -13.73 4.69 -20.12
CA SER A 71 -14.16 4.17 -21.42
C SER A 71 -15.60 3.66 -21.41
N GLU A 72 -16.02 3.04 -20.29
CA GLU A 72 -17.36 2.54 -20.09
C GLU A 72 -18.34 3.63 -19.64
N PHE A 73 -17.88 4.82 -19.25
CA PHE A 73 -18.75 5.89 -18.73
C PHE A 73 -19.86 6.31 -19.71
N GLU A 74 -19.58 6.22 -21.02
CA GLU A 74 -20.54 6.52 -22.10
C GLU A 74 -21.60 5.42 -22.26
N THR A 75 -21.27 4.17 -21.94
CA THR A 75 -22.16 2.99 -22.06
C THR A 75 -22.66 2.50 -20.69
N ALA A 76 -22.21 3.11 -19.61
CA ALA A 76 -22.45 2.69 -18.25
C ALA A 76 -23.94 2.77 -17.90
N LYS A 77 -24.43 1.72 -17.26
CA LYS A 77 -25.81 1.66 -16.78
C LYS A 77 -25.98 2.66 -15.63
N ARG A 78 -26.78 3.70 -15.89
CA ARG A 78 -27.10 4.73 -14.88
C ARG A 78 -28.31 4.30 -14.07
N TYR A 79 -28.23 4.49 -12.77
CA TYR A 79 -29.31 4.20 -11.83
C TYR A 79 -29.85 5.52 -11.28
N LYS A 80 -31.16 5.59 -11.02
CA LYS A 80 -31.80 6.82 -10.52
C LYS A 80 -31.67 6.97 -9.01
N THR A 81 -31.50 5.87 -8.30
CA THR A 81 -31.40 5.84 -6.84
C THR A 81 -30.18 5.04 -6.39
N VAL A 82 -29.72 5.34 -5.17
CA VAL A 82 -28.57 4.67 -4.57
C VAL A 82 -28.91 3.19 -4.30
N GLU A 83 -30.16 2.90 -3.95
CA GLU A 83 -30.65 1.55 -3.66
C GLU A 83 -30.61 0.65 -4.90
N GLU A 84 -30.99 1.17 -6.08
CA GLU A 84 -30.90 0.44 -7.35
C GLU A 84 -29.45 0.15 -7.75
N ALA A 85 -28.55 1.11 -7.52
CA ALA A 85 -27.13 0.94 -7.78
C ALA A 85 -26.51 -0.12 -6.86
N ILE A 86 -26.85 -0.12 -5.57
CA ILE A 86 -26.38 -1.11 -4.60
C ILE A 86 -26.90 -2.51 -4.97
N ALA A 87 -28.18 -2.64 -5.33
CA ALA A 87 -28.76 -3.92 -5.72
C ALA A 87 -28.06 -4.50 -6.97
N ALA A 88 -27.79 -3.67 -7.98
CA ALA A 88 -27.07 -4.09 -9.18
C ALA A 88 -25.61 -4.48 -8.91
N MET A 89 -24.91 -3.76 -8.03
CA MET A 89 -23.56 -4.12 -7.60
C MET A 89 -23.53 -5.45 -6.82
N GLN A 90 -24.55 -5.72 -6.00
CA GLN A 90 -24.67 -6.97 -5.26
C GLN A 90 -24.95 -8.18 -6.16
N GLU A 91 -25.71 -8.01 -7.25
CA GLU A 91 -25.92 -9.08 -8.24
C GLU A 91 -24.65 -9.40 -9.04
N LEU A 92 -23.83 -8.40 -9.34
CA LEU A 92 -22.54 -8.57 -10.03
C LEU A 92 -21.44 -9.18 -9.15
N ALA A 93 -21.59 -9.12 -7.83
CA ALA A 93 -20.62 -9.63 -6.85
C ALA A 93 -20.85 -11.10 -6.45
N LYS A 94 -21.87 -11.77 -7.02
CA LYS A 94 -22.09 -13.22 -6.88
C LYS A 94 -21.31 -14.02 -7.93
#